data_AF-A0A521JYW4-F1
#
_entry.id   AF-A0A521JYW4-F1
#
_cell.length_a   1.000
_cell.length_b   1.000
_cell.length_c   1.000
_cell.angle_alpha   90.00
_cell.angle_beta   90.00
_cell.angle_gamma   90.00
#
_symmetry.space_group_name_H-M   'P 1'
#
loop_
_entity.id
_entity.type
_entity.pdbx_description
1 polymer ?
#
loop_
_entity_poly.entity_id
_entity_poly.type
_entity_poly.pdbx_seq_one_letter_code
_entity_poly.pdbx_strand_id
1 'polypeptide(L)'
;EVESFDDPRAALALLRDGARFDAIVSDVQMPHLSGPELYEVLARELPELVTRLVFVTGDPWRPELEPLRADGACAILAKPLDLRALVEACNQRCAV
;
A
#
# COMPACT_ATOMS: atom_id res chain seq x y z
N GLU A 1 -9.77 2.33 13.85
CA GLU A 1 -10.63 3.14 12.97
C GLU A 1 -10.23 2.85 11.53
N VAL A 2 -11.14 2.96 10.55
CA VAL A 2 -10.83 2.66 9.15
C VAL A 2 -11.34 3.82 8.30
N GLU A 3 -10.47 4.35 7.45
CA GLU A 3 -10.81 5.38 6.48
C GLU A 3 -10.59 4.81 5.06
N SER A 4 -11.49 5.12 4.13
CA SER A 4 -11.48 4.56 2.78
C SER A 4 -11.57 5.67 1.75
N PHE A 5 -10.77 5.56 0.70
CA PHE A 5 -10.73 6.50 -0.42
C PHE A 5 -10.91 5.74 -1.74
N ASP A 6 -11.58 6.38 -2.69
CA ASP A 6 -11.73 5.92 -4.07
C ASP A 6 -10.74 6.63 -5.02
N ASP A 7 -10.14 7.75 -4.60
CA ASP A 7 -9.07 8.46 -5.32
C ASP A 7 -7.74 8.44 -4.52
N PRO A 8 -6.66 7.86 -5.07
CA PRO A 8 -5.35 7.84 -4.41
C PRO A 8 -4.78 9.24 -4.10
N ARG A 9 -5.20 10.28 -4.84
CA ARG A 9 -4.75 11.66 -4.57
C ARG A 9 -5.33 12.20 -3.27
N ALA A 10 -6.56 11.84 -2.92
CA ALA A 10 -7.20 12.27 -1.68
C ALA A 10 -6.50 11.64 -0.47
N ALA A 11 -6.23 10.34 -0.54
CA ALA A 11 -5.44 9.63 0.47
C ALA A 11 -4.05 10.27 0.63
N LEU A 12 -3.36 10.53 -0.48
CA LEU A 12 -2.02 11.12 -0.44
C LEU A 12 -2.01 12.54 0.14
N ALA A 13 -3.03 13.35 -0.12
CA ALA A 13 -3.17 14.67 0.49
C ALA A 13 -3.29 14.58 2.02
N LEU A 14 -4.12 13.66 2.53
CA LEU A 14 -4.25 13.42 3.96
C LEU A 14 -2.95 12.94 4.62
N LEU A 15 -2.23 12.03 3.95
CA LEU A 15 -0.92 11.57 4.43
C LEU A 15 0.09 12.73 4.49
N ARG A 16 0.09 13.62 3.49
CA ARG A 16 0.95 14.82 3.46
C ARG A 16 0.58 15.83 4.54
N ASP A 17 -0.71 15.93 4.89
CA ASP A 17 -1.19 16.78 5.98
C ASP A 17 -0.91 16.19 7.39
N GLY A 18 -0.25 15.03 7.45
CA GLY A 18 0.25 14.41 8.68
C GLY A 18 -0.69 13.39 9.30
N ALA A 19 -1.74 12.95 8.58
CA ALA A 19 -2.54 11.82 9.02
C ALA A 19 -1.66 10.57 9.16
N ARG A 20 -1.85 9.84 10.26
CA ARG A 20 -1.06 8.65 10.56
C ARG A 20 -1.96 7.42 10.55
N PHE A 21 -1.53 6.41 9.81
CA PHE A 21 -2.17 5.10 9.76
C PHE A 21 -1.17 4.03 10.12
N ASP A 22 -1.59 3.03 10.89
CA ASP A 22 -0.74 1.91 11.29
C ASP A 22 -0.53 0.91 10.15
N ALA A 23 -1.49 0.84 9.22
CA ALA A 23 -1.41 0.10 7.98
C ALA A 23 -2.15 0.85 6.86
N ILE A 24 -1.64 0.76 5.64
CA ILE A 24 -2.23 1.35 4.45
C ILE A 24 -2.48 0.22 3.44
N VAL A 25 -3.73 0.01 3.06
CA VAL A 25 -4.11 -1.01 2.09
C VAL A 25 -4.48 -0.32 0.78
N SER A 26 -3.81 -0.65 -0.32
CA SER A 26 -4.06 -0.05 -1.64
C SER A 26 -4.22 -1.11 -2.70
N ASP A 27 -5.17 -0.92 -3.61
CA ASP A 27 -5.19 -1.68 -4.86
C ASP A 27 -3.99 -1.25 -5.72
N VAL A 28 -3.42 -2.19 -6.48
CA VAL A 28 -2.39 -1.87 -7.48
C VAL A 28 -3.03 -1.26 -8.73
N GLN A 29 -4.21 -1.78 -9.09
CA GLN A 29 -4.90 -1.36 -10.31
C GLN A 29 -5.97 -0.32 -9.97
N MET A 30 -5.55 0.94 -9.91
CA MET A 30 -6.45 2.09 -9.79
C MET A 30 -6.25 3.04 -10.96
N PRO A 31 -7.30 3.75 -11.42
CA PRO A 31 -7.12 4.86 -12.33
C PRO A 31 -6.27 5.96 -11.67
N HIS A 32 -5.49 6.68 -12.48
CA HIS A 32 -4.66 7.84 -12.11
C HIS A 32 -3.33 7.57 -11.39
N LEU A 33 -3.27 6.63 -10.43
CA LEU A 33 -2.03 6.32 -9.72
C LEU A 33 -1.98 4.82 -9.42
N SER A 34 -1.00 4.14 -9.99
CA SER A 34 -0.74 2.72 -9.77
C SER A 34 -0.03 2.47 -8.45
N GLY A 35 -0.04 1.21 -7.98
CA GLY A 35 0.69 0.79 -6.78
C GLY A 35 2.18 1.18 -6.77
N PRO A 36 2.96 0.88 -7.83
CA PRO A 36 4.35 1.31 -7.94
C PRO A 36 4.53 2.83 -7.88
N GLU A 37 3.69 3.61 -8.55
CA GLU A 37 3.79 5.07 -8.51
C GLU A 37 3.47 5.62 -7.11
N LEU A 38 2.47 5.07 -6.43
CA LEU A 38 2.17 5.41 -5.03
C LEU A 38 3.36 5.09 -4.11
N TYR A 39 3.98 3.92 -4.29
CA TYR A 39 5.16 3.51 -3.53
C TYR A 39 6.31 4.49 -3.73
N GLU A 40 6.62 4.88 -4.98
CA GLU A 40 7.69 5.82 -5.29
C GLU A 40 7.46 7.19 -4.64
N VAL A 41 6.22 7.69 -4.69
CA VAL A 41 5.86 8.96 -4.05
C VAL A 41 6.06 8.87 -2.54
N LEU A 42 5.57 7.80 -1.90
CA LEU A 42 5.72 7.62 -0.47
C LEU A 42 7.18 7.40 -0.06
N ALA A 43 7.96 6.62 -0.82
CA ALA A 43 9.37 6.41 -0.56
C ALA A 43 10.19 7.71 -0.64
N ARG A 44 9.77 8.65 -1.49
CA ARG A 44 10.42 9.95 -1.62
C ARG A 44 9.98 10.95 -0.56
N GLU A 45 8.68 11.00 -0.23
CA GLU A 45 8.09 12.09 0.55
C GLU A 45 7.82 11.69 2.01
N LEU A 46 7.44 10.43 2.25
CA LEU A 46 6.99 9.90 3.54
C LEU A 46 7.53 8.46 3.74
N PRO A 47 8.87 8.27 3.76
CA PRO A 47 9.50 6.95 3.72
C PRO A 47 9.09 6.03 4.89
N GLU A 48 8.70 6.60 6.03
CA GLU A 48 8.19 5.86 7.19
C GLU A 48 6.85 5.15 6.95
N LEU A 49 6.11 5.56 5.91
CA LEU A 49 4.82 4.94 5.54
C LEU A 49 5.00 3.77 4.58
N VAL A 50 6.15 3.66 3.92
CA VAL A 50 6.42 2.61 2.93
C VAL A 50 6.30 1.21 3.56
N THR A 51 6.83 1.05 4.77
CA THR A 51 6.77 -0.23 5.50
C THR A 51 5.34 -0.59 5.94
N ARG A 52 4.43 0.38 5.94
CA ARG A 52 3.03 0.22 6.31
C ARG A 52 2.13 -0.17 5.14
N LEU A 53 2.66 -0.17 3.92
CA LEU A 53 1.89 -0.49 2.71
C LEU A 53 1.64 -1.99 2.56
N VAL A 54 0.39 -2.29 2.22
CA VAL A 54 -0.10 -3.58 1.76
C VAL A 54 -0.81 -3.38 0.43
N PHE A 55 -0.19 -3.80 -0.65
CA PHE A 55 -0.79 -3.80 -1.97
C PHE A 55 -1.67 -5.01 -2.18
N VAL A 56 -2.80 -4.81 -2.85
CA VAL A 56 -3.72 -5.87 -3.25
C VAL A 56 -3.86 -5.83 -4.77
N THR A 57 -3.69 -6.96 -5.46
CA THR A 57 -3.71 -7.00 -6.94
C THR A 57 -4.35 -8.26 -7.47
N GLY A 58 -5.04 -8.18 -8.62
CA GLY A 58 -5.54 -9.36 -9.34
C GLY A 58 -4.44 -10.18 -10.01
N ASP A 59 -3.27 -9.59 -10.23
CA ASP A 59 -2.11 -10.25 -10.84
C ASP A 59 -0.84 -9.85 -10.08
N PRO A 60 -0.38 -10.70 -9.13
CA PRO A 60 0.79 -10.42 -8.32
C PRO A 60 2.12 -10.60 -9.07
N TRP A 61 2.09 -11.19 -10.27
CA TRP A 61 3.28 -11.53 -11.05
C TRP A 61 3.58 -10.52 -12.16
N ARG A 62 2.85 -9.40 -12.21
CA ARG A 62 3.14 -8.31 -13.15
C ARG A 62 4.61 -7.87 -13.04
N PRO A 63 5.29 -7.59 -14.17
CA PRO A 63 6.67 -7.11 -14.16
C PRO A 63 6.84 -5.79 -13.41
N GLU A 64 5.86 -4.89 -13.48
CA GLU A 64 5.87 -3.59 -12.78
C GLU A 64 5.92 -3.72 -11.24
N LEU A 65 5.51 -4.88 -10.70
CA LEU A 65 5.58 -5.16 -9.26
C LEU A 65 6.91 -5.83 -8.85
N GLU A 66 7.79 -6.16 -9.81
CA GLU A 66 9.09 -6.77 -9.53
C GLU A 66 9.96 -5.93 -8.59
N PRO A 67 10.09 -4.61 -8.78
CA PRO A 67 10.86 -3.78 -7.86
C PRO A 67 10.30 -3.82 -6.43
N LEU A 68 8.98 -3.78 -6.28
CA LEU A 68 8.30 -3.84 -4.99
C LEU A 68 8.51 -5.18 -4.28
N ARG A 69 8.43 -6.28 -5.03
CA ARG A 69 8.69 -7.64 -4.51
C ARG A 69 10.16 -7.81 -4.11
N ALA A 70 11.09 -7.26 -4.87
CA ALA A 70 12.52 -7.35 -4.62
C ALA A 70 12.96 -6.49 -3.44
N ASP A 71 12.37 -5.30 -3.29
CA ASP A 71 12.64 -4.37 -2.19
C ASP A 71 12.13 -4.91 -0.85
N GLY A 72 10.92 -5.50 -0.83
CA GLY A 72 10.37 -6.17 0.35
C GLY A 72 9.89 -5.25 1.46
N ALA A 73 9.96 -3.91 1.30
CA ALA A 73 9.43 -2.99 2.31
C ALA A 73 7.89 -3.04 2.41
N CYS A 74 7.19 -3.34 1.32
CA CYS A 74 5.73 -3.46 1.30
C CYS A 74 5.27 -4.92 1.16
N ALA A 75 4.03 -5.22 1.55
CA ALA A 75 3.40 -6.51 1.29
C ALA A 75 2.61 -6.45 -0.02
N ILE A 76 2.56 -7.55 -0.76
CA ILE A 76 1.71 -7.69 -1.95
C ILE A 76 0.85 -8.94 -1.75
N LEU A 77 -0.47 -8.76 -1.80
CA LEU A 77 -1.47 -9.82 -1.68
C LEU A 77 -2.24 -9.97 -3.00
N ALA A 78 -2.51 -11.20 -3.37
CA ALA A 78 -3.27 -11.52 -4.57
C ALA A 78 -4.79 -11.50 -4.30
N LYS A 79 -5.58 -11.10 -5.29
CA LYS A 79 -7.04 -11.31 -5.29
C LYS A 79 -7.36 -12.71 -5.82
N PRO A 80 -8.42 -13.39 -5.31
CA PRO A 80 -9.33 -12.94 -4.26
C PRO A 80 -8.62 -12.82 -2.90
N LEU A 81 -8.90 -11.72 -2.20
CA LEU A 81 -8.17 -11.35 -0.99
C LEU A 81 -8.61 -12.23 0.19
N ASP A 82 -7.67 -12.99 0.75
CA ASP A 82 -7.88 -13.66 2.03
C ASP A 82 -7.81 -12.62 3.16
N LEU A 83 -8.93 -12.42 3.87
CA LEU A 83 -9.02 -11.49 4.99
C LEU A 83 -8.05 -11.86 6.11
N ARG A 84 -7.74 -13.15 6.31
CA ARG A 84 -6.77 -13.58 7.31
C ARG A 84 -5.37 -13.08 6.92
N ALA A 85 -4.97 -13.30 5.67
CA ALA A 85 -3.69 -12.85 5.16
C ALA A 85 -3.57 -11.31 5.21
N LEU A 86 -4.66 -10.59 4.94
CA LEU A 86 -4.71 -9.13 5.08
C LEU A 86 -4.46 -8.69 6.52
N VAL A 87 -5.17 -9.26 7.49
CA VAL A 87 -5.02 -8.92 8.90
C VAL A 87 -3.62 -9.25 9.39
N GLU A 88 -3.07 -10.40 9.01
CA GLU A 88 -1.69 -10.78 9.35
C GLU A 88 -0.68 -9.79 8.75
N ALA A 89 -0.85 -9.39 7.48
CA ALA A 89 0.02 -8.41 6.83
C ALA A 89 -0.05 -7.02 7.48
N CYS A 90 -1.24 -6.57 7.88
CA CYS A 90 -1.41 -5.31 8.60
C CYS A 90 -0.75 -5.36 9.98
N ASN A 91 -0.97 -6.43 10.74
CA ASN A 91 -0.41 -6.58 12.08
C ASN A 91 1.13 -6.63 12.09
N GLN A 92 1.76 -7.20 11.06
CA GLN A 92 3.22 -7.19 10.92
C GLN A 92 3.80 -5.79 10.65
N ARG A 93 2.94 -4.84 10.27
CA ARG A 93 3.32 -3.51 9.80
C ARG A 93 2.93 -2.39 10.76
N CYS A 94 1.98 -2.66 11.66
CA CYS A 94 1.73 -1.81 12.81
C CYS A 94 3.01 -1.76 13.68
N ALA A 95 3.59 -0.56 13.82
CA ALA A 95 4.63 -0.34 14.82
C ALA A 95 3.97 -0.36 16.21
N VAL A 96 4.47 -1.22 17.11
CA VAL A 96 4.06 -1.26 18.53
C VAL A 96 4.56 -0.01 19.25
#